data_AF-A0A502HZE2-F1
#
_entry.id   AF-A0A502HZE2-F1
#
_cell.length_a   1.000
_cell.length_b   1.000
_cell.length_c   1.000
_cell.angle_alpha   90.00
_cell.angle_beta   90.00
_cell.angle_gamma   90.00
#
_symmetry.space_group_name_H-M   'P 1'
#
loop_
_entity.id
_entity.type
_entity.pdbx_description
1 polymer ?
#
loop_
_entity_poly.entity_id
_entity_poly.type
_entity_poly.pdbx_seq_one_letter_code
_entity_poly.pdbx_strand_id
1 'polypeptide(L)'
;MPTQYFLPGLILMFCAVGSFCSVAAERGASAQSNSASTALIETASQQYGNGQRDQAAATLERALHIQPNNPATLHYLGVLRLQQGQYQQAETLAVRSNLRVGRNIELRNRNFQLIQAAQQAQSSGIPPNAKEDRVAVREALEAETQRRREAQRAVIEQSTADTGRDAGNFARAQADLASDSPTAGRLLPVGTVQMTSVEPESAYDQLEIPRGHRPPPGKCRIWFPGRPPGHQPAPGKCKKLRYRVPSGAYLVRG
;
A
#
# COMPACT_ATOMS: atom_id res chain seq x y z
N MET A 1 -70.77 -11.37 1.53
CA MET A 1 -69.43 -11.23 2.13
C MET A 1 -69.11 -12.56 2.84
N PRO A 2 -67.92 -13.17 2.69
CA PRO A 2 -66.70 -12.66 2.08
C PRO A 2 -66.23 -13.45 0.84
N THR A 3 -65.53 -12.70 -0.01
CA THR A 3 -64.74 -13.08 -1.18
C THR A 3 -63.45 -13.79 -0.77
N GLN A 4 -63.10 -14.89 -1.45
CA GLN A 4 -61.80 -15.55 -1.28
C GLN A 4 -60.78 -14.94 -2.25
N TYR A 5 -59.72 -14.34 -1.70
CA TYR A 5 -58.54 -13.89 -2.43
C TYR A 5 -57.50 -15.01 -2.46
N PHE A 6 -57.44 -15.76 -3.56
CA PHE A 6 -56.29 -16.60 -3.89
C PHE A 6 -55.39 -15.81 -4.83
N LEU A 7 -54.29 -15.25 -4.32
CA LEU A 7 -53.05 -14.92 -5.05
C LEU A 7 -52.03 -14.25 -4.12
N PRO A 8 -51.25 -15.01 -3.30
CA PRO A 8 -50.01 -14.47 -2.72
C PRO A 8 -48.77 -15.29 -3.08
N GLY A 9 -48.86 -16.25 -4.00
CA GLY A 9 -47.74 -17.15 -4.33
C GLY A 9 -46.74 -16.59 -5.34
N LEU A 10 -47.19 -15.74 -6.27
CA LEU A 10 -46.36 -15.34 -7.42
C LEU A 10 -45.49 -14.08 -7.16
N ILE A 11 -45.73 -13.36 -6.06
CA ILE A 11 -44.95 -12.16 -5.71
C ILE A 11 -43.67 -12.51 -4.92
N LEU A 12 -43.62 -13.66 -4.25
CA LEU A 12 -42.45 -14.10 -3.48
C LEU A 12 -41.35 -14.81 -4.30
N MET A 13 -41.57 -15.02 -5.60
CA MET A 13 -40.56 -15.56 -6.54
C MET A 13 -39.91 -14.50 -7.44
N PHE A 14 -40.13 -13.20 -7.17
CA PHE A 14 -39.45 -12.12 -7.90
C PHE A 14 -38.38 -11.38 -7.07
N CYS A 15 -38.27 -11.65 -5.76
CA CYS A 15 -37.32 -10.95 -4.87
C CYS A 15 -35.93 -11.60 -4.77
N ALA A 16 -35.71 -12.80 -5.32
CA ALA A 16 -34.42 -13.49 -5.19
C ALA A 16 -33.38 -13.11 -6.28
N VAL A 17 -33.79 -12.49 -7.39
CA VAL A 17 -32.88 -12.13 -8.50
C VAL A 17 -32.31 -10.71 -8.36
N GLY A 18 -32.98 -9.82 -7.61
CA GLY A 18 -32.52 -8.44 -7.40
C GLY A 18 -31.32 -8.27 -6.46
N SER A 19 -31.01 -9.29 -5.64
CA SER A 19 -29.98 -9.19 -4.59
C SER A 19 -28.54 -9.33 -5.12
N PHE A 20 -28.35 -10.02 -6.25
CA PHE A 20 -27.00 -10.29 -6.79
C PHE A 20 -26.44 -9.14 -7.65
N CYS A 21 -27.26 -8.23 -8.18
CA CYS A 21 -26.80 -7.12 -9.01
C CYS A 21 -26.15 -5.97 -8.21
N SER A 22 -26.52 -5.77 -6.94
CA SER A 22 -26.00 -4.65 -6.12
C SER A 22 -24.52 -4.82 -5.77
N VAL A 23 -24.07 -6.04 -5.48
CA VAL A 23 -22.67 -6.31 -5.10
C VAL A 23 -21.71 -6.17 -6.28
N ALA A 24 -22.14 -6.53 -7.50
CA ALA A 24 -21.34 -6.34 -8.71
C ALA A 24 -21.18 -4.86 -9.07
N ALA A 25 -22.24 -4.05 -8.91
CA ALA A 25 -22.20 -2.60 -9.14
C ALA A 25 -21.28 -1.86 -8.16
N GLU A 26 -21.26 -2.23 -6.88
CA GLU A 26 -20.38 -1.64 -5.86
C GLU A 26 -18.89 -1.98 -6.09
N ARG A 27 -18.58 -3.20 -6.55
CA ARG A 27 -17.22 -3.58 -6.96
C ARG A 27 -16.74 -2.83 -8.19
N GLY A 28 -17.61 -2.64 -9.18
CA GLY A 28 -17.32 -1.82 -10.37
C GLY A 28 -17.06 -0.36 -10.03
N ALA A 29 -17.90 0.25 -9.17
CA ALA A 29 -17.74 1.64 -8.75
C ALA A 29 -16.45 1.87 -7.93
N SER A 30 -16.09 0.93 -7.04
CA SER A 30 -14.83 1.01 -6.28
C SER A 30 -13.59 0.79 -7.15
N ALA A 31 -13.63 -0.15 -8.10
CA ALA A 31 -12.56 -0.33 -9.08
C ALA A 31 -12.38 0.91 -9.97
N GLN A 32 -13.48 1.53 -10.41
CA GLN A 32 -13.44 2.78 -11.19
C GLN A 32 -12.84 3.93 -10.36
N SER A 33 -13.27 4.10 -9.11
CA SER A 33 -12.69 5.08 -8.18
C SER A 33 -11.19 4.86 -7.95
N ASN A 34 -10.75 3.60 -7.83
CA ASN A 34 -9.33 3.22 -7.72
C ASN A 34 -8.53 3.61 -8.96
N SER A 35 -9.07 3.36 -10.16
CA SER A 35 -8.41 3.73 -11.41
C SER A 35 -8.31 5.26 -11.58
N ALA A 36 -9.39 5.99 -11.28
CA ALA A 36 -9.43 7.45 -11.37
C ALA A 36 -8.48 8.11 -10.37
N SER A 37 -8.41 7.62 -9.14
CA SER A 37 -7.45 8.09 -8.14
C SER A 37 -6.01 7.85 -8.58
N THR A 38 -5.71 6.67 -9.16
CA THR A 38 -4.38 6.32 -9.66
C THR A 38 -3.95 7.24 -10.82
N ALA A 39 -4.84 7.53 -11.76
CA ALA A 39 -4.56 8.43 -12.88
C ALA A 39 -4.25 9.87 -12.41
N LEU A 40 -4.97 10.35 -11.39
CA LEU A 40 -4.72 11.68 -10.81
C LEU A 40 -3.37 11.73 -10.06
N ILE A 41 -3.05 10.67 -9.31
CA ILE A 41 -1.76 10.51 -8.64
C ILE A 41 -0.60 10.56 -9.67
N GLU A 42 -0.74 9.85 -10.80
CA GLU A 42 0.23 9.88 -11.89
C GLU A 42 0.37 11.27 -12.53
N THR A 43 -0.76 11.93 -12.81
CA THR A 43 -0.78 13.29 -13.37
C THR A 43 -0.07 14.28 -12.44
N ALA A 44 -0.31 14.18 -11.13
CA ALA A 44 0.36 15.00 -10.14
C ALA A 44 1.89 14.79 -10.13
N SER A 45 2.36 13.57 -10.43
CA SER A 45 3.79 13.26 -10.53
C SER A 45 4.46 14.02 -11.65
N GLN A 46 3.82 13.99 -12.82
CA GLN A 46 4.33 14.69 -14.00
C GLN A 46 4.36 16.20 -13.77
N GLN A 47 3.27 16.76 -13.23
CA GLN A 47 3.19 18.17 -12.85
C GLN A 47 4.30 18.55 -11.87
N TYR A 48 4.54 17.72 -10.86
CA TYR A 48 5.58 17.95 -9.87
C TYR A 48 7.00 17.89 -10.45
N GLY A 49 7.28 16.90 -11.32
CA GLY A 49 8.53 16.79 -12.07
C GLY A 49 8.79 18.04 -12.92
N ASN A 50 7.72 18.58 -13.53
CA ASN A 50 7.74 19.82 -14.32
C ASN A 50 7.82 21.09 -13.47
N GLY A 51 7.83 20.99 -12.13
CA GLY A 51 7.89 22.12 -11.21
C GLY A 51 6.55 22.83 -10.97
N GLN A 52 5.46 22.31 -11.51
CA GLN A 52 4.10 22.84 -11.38
C GLN A 52 3.47 22.41 -10.04
N ARG A 53 4.07 22.87 -8.93
CA ARG A 53 3.73 22.40 -7.57
C ARG A 53 2.28 22.66 -7.18
N ASP A 54 1.75 23.83 -7.53
CA ASP A 54 0.37 24.20 -7.19
C ASP A 54 -0.65 23.40 -8.00
N GLN A 55 -0.34 23.11 -9.27
CA GLN A 55 -1.16 22.23 -10.10
C GLN A 55 -1.16 20.80 -9.56
N ALA A 56 0.02 20.28 -9.18
CA ALA A 56 0.15 18.97 -8.56
C ALA A 56 -0.67 18.87 -7.26
N ALA A 57 -0.68 19.93 -6.44
CA ALA A 57 -1.47 19.99 -5.21
C ALA A 57 -2.97 19.93 -5.51
N ALA A 58 -3.46 20.75 -6.45
CA ALA A 58 -4.86 20.73 -6.87
C ALA A 58 -5.29 19.35 -7.43
N THR A 59 -4.43 18.70 -8.21
CA THR A 59 -4.67 17.36 -8.74
C THR A 59 -4.78 16.32 -7.61
N LEU A 60 -3.91 16.38 -6.60
CA LEU A 60 -3.97 15.47 -5.44
C LEU A 60 -5.18 15.76 -4.54
N GLU A 61 -5.61 17.01 -4.40
CA GLU A 61 -6.85 17.35 -3.68
C GLU A 61 -8.08 16.77 -4.37
N ARG A 62 -8.13 16.82 -5.71
CA ARG A 62 -9.15 16.12 -6.49
C ARG A 62 -9.09 14.61 -6.25
N ALA A 63 -7.89 14.02 -6.19
CA ALA A 63 -7.74 12.61 -5.88
C ALA A 63 -8.25 12.26 -4.46
N LEU A 64 -8.06 13.15 -3.48
CA LEU A 64 -8.62 13.00 -2.13
C LEU A 64 -10.15 13.13 -2.10
N HIS A 65 -10.75 13.96 -2.96
CA HIS A 65 -12.21 14.01 -3.05
C HIS A 65 -12.81 12.68 -3.53
N ILE A 66 -12.11 11.96 -4.42
CA ILE A 66 -12.51 10.63 -4.90
C ILE A 66 -12.22 9.57 -3.82
N GLN A 67 -11.05 9.64 -3.17
CA GLN A 67 -10.63 8.73 -2.10
C GLN A 67 -10.08 9.47 -0.88
N PRO A 68 -10.94 9.85 0.09
CA PRO A 68 -10.55 10.70 1.22
C PRO A 68 -9.48 10.12 2.16
N ASN A 69 -9.31 8.79 2.11
CA ASN A 69 -8.48 8.02 3.01
C ASN A 69 -7.35 7.27 2.29
N ASN A 70 -7.02 7.63 1.05
CA ASN A 70 -5.91 6.99 0.37
C ASN A 70 -4.57 7.44 1.01
N PRO A 71 -3.78 6.51 1.60
CA PRO A 71 -2.56 6.88 2.32
C PRO A 71 -1.49 7.47 1.40
N ALA A 72 -1.42 7.02 0.14
CA ALA A 72 -0.45 7.55 -0.81
C ALA A 72 -0.78 9.01 -1.17
N THR A 73 -2.03 9.30 -1.51
CA THR A 73 -2.47 10.67 -1.82
C THR A 73 -2.20 11.63 -0.66
N LEU A 74 -2.50 11.19 0.58
CA LEU A 74 -2.20 11.97 1.79
C LEU A 74 -0.70 12.24 1.95
N HIS A 75 0.15 11.25 1.71
CA HIS A 75 1.60 11.41 1.78
C HIS A 75 2.10 12.47 0.78
N TYR A 76 1.74 12.33 -0.51
CA TYR A 76 2.22 13.23 -1.55
C TYR A 76 1.72 14.66 -1.40
N LEU A 77 0.45 14.84 -1.00
CA LEU A 77 -0.05 16.17 -0.68
C LEU A 77 0.75 16.75 0.50
N GLY A 78 1.07 15.95 1.50
CA GLY A 78 1.91 16.35 2.62
C GLY A 78 3.29 16.86 2.19
N VAL A 79 3.94 16.18 1.23
CA VAL A 79 5.23 16.65 0.72
C VAL A 79 5.12 17.97 -0.05
N LEU A 80 4.07 18.16 -0.86
CA LEU A 80 3.84 19.44 -1.53
C LEU A 80 3.64 20.57 -0.51
N ARG A 81 2.89 20.31 0.56
CA ARG A 81 2.66 21.28 1.64
C ARG A 81 3.95 21.61 2.38
N LEU A 82 4.83 20.63 2.60
CA LEU A 82 6.16 20.85 3.17
C LEU A 82 6.97 21.84 2.32
N GLN A 83 6.97 21.67 0.99
CA GLN A 83 7.68 22.56 0.07
C GLN A 83 7.07 23.96 -0.04
N GLN A 84 5.77 24.08 0.21
CA GLN A 84 5.07 25.36 0.26
C GLN A 84 5.23 26.09 1.61
N GLY A 85 6.03 25.54 2.54
CA GLY A 85 6.20 26.10 3.89
C GLY A 85 5.05 25.81 4.85
N GLN A 86 4.06 25.01 4.42
CA GLN A 86 2.86 24.68 5.19
C GLN A 86 3.13 23.45 6.07
N TYR A 87 4.13 23.57 6.93
CA TYR A 87 4.70 22.45 7.68
C TYR A 87 3.69 21.75 8.60
N GLN A 88 2.82 22.50 9.29
CA GLN A 88 1.78 21.92 10.15
C GLN A 88 0.79 21.06 9.37
N GLN A 89 0.46 21.47 8.14
CA GLN A 89 -0.41 20.69 7.25
C GLN A 89 0.31 19.43 6.76
N ALA A 90 1.58 19.55 6.39
CA ALA A 90 2.41 18.42 5.95
C ALA A 90 2.47 17.31 7.01
N GLU A 91 2.72 17.68 8.27
CA GLU A 91 2.73 16.76 9.40
C GLU A 91 1.36 16.08 9.58
N THR A 92 0.29 16.87 9.60
CA THR A 92 -1.08 16.35 9.78
C THR A 92 -1.44 15.32 8.70
N LEU A 93 -1.10 15.60 7.45
CA LEU A 93 -1.34 14.71 6.32
C LEU A 93 -0.55 13.40 6.43
N ALA A 94 0.72 13.49 6.81
CA ALA A 94 1.60 12.33 7.00
C ALA A 94 1.13 11.43 8.17
N VAL A 95 0.71 12.03 9.28
CA VAL A 95 0.11 11.30 10.42
C VAL A 95 -1.18 10.60 9.98
N ARG A 96 -2.09 11.32 9.29
CA ARG A 96 -3.33 10.74 8.77
C ARG A 96 -3.07 9.59 7.79
N SER A 97 -2.03 9.71 6.97
CA SER A 97 -1.57 8.64 6.07
C SER A 97 -1.17 7.41 6.88
N ASN A 98 -0.28 7.55 7.87
CA ASN A 98 0.20 6.44 8.70
C ASN A 98 -0.90 5.65 9.40
N LEU A 99 -1.99 6.31 9.83
CA LEU A 99 -3.15 5.64 10.41
C LEU A 99 -3.85 4.67 9.45
N ARG A 100 -3.67 4.85 8.14
CA ARG A 100 -4.32 4.09 7.06
C ARG A 100 -3.33 3.21 6.27
N VAL A 101 -2.03 3.34 6.54
CA VAL A 101 -1.02 2.49 5.90
C VAL A 101 -1.10 1.08 6.48
N GLY A 102 -1.45 0.11 5.63
CA GLY A 102 -1.48 -1.32 5.94
C GLY A 102 -0.08 -1.93 6.10
N ARG A 103 0.30 -2.89 5.25
CA ARG A 103 1.64 -3.56 5.33
C ARG A 103 2.76 -2.82 4.58
N ASN A 104 2.49 -1.65 3.99
CA ASN A 104 3.46 -0.88 3.22
C ASN A 104 4.45 -0.18 4.16
N ILE A 105 5.52 -0.90 4.55
CA ILE A 105 6.55 -0.40 5.47
C ILE A 105 7.24 0.84 4.87
N GLU A 106 7.50 0.83 3.57
CA GLU A 106 8.16 1.92 2.87
C GLU A 106 7.38 3.24 3.00
N LEU A 107 6.08 3.21 2.74
CA LEU A 107 5.24 4.41 2.88
C LEU A 107 5.17 4.90 4.33
N ARG A 108 5.18 3.99 5.32
CA ARG A 108 5.27 4.37 6.74
C ARG A 108 6.57 5.09 7.08
N ASN A 109 7.70 4.59 6.57
CA ASN A 109 9.01 5.20 6.79
C ASN A 109 9.10 6.58 6.14
N ARG A 110 8.60 6.73 4.91
CA ARG A 110 8.53 8.03 4.22
C ARG A 110 7.64 9.04 4.92
N ASN A 111 6.48 8.62 5.42
CA ASN A 111 5.64 9.47 6.25
C ASN A 111 6.35 9.92 7.53
N PHE A 112 7.13 9.03 8.15
CA PHE A 112 7.88 9.36 9.34
C PHE A 112 8.97 10.41 9.08
N GLN A 113 9.69 10.27 7.95
CA GLN A 113 10.65 11.28 7.48
C GLN A 113 9.96 12.62 7.21
N LEU A 114 8.81 12.61 6.53
CA LEU A 114 8.02 13.81 6.25
C LEU A 114 7.59 14.54 7.53
N ILE A 115 7.13 13.80 8.56
CA ILE A 115 6.77 14.37 9.87
C ILE A 115 7.96 15.09 10.49
N GLN A 116 9.15 14.47 10.48
CA GLN A 116 10.34 15.09 11.05
C GLN A 116 10.81 16.29 10.26
N ALA A 117 10.82 16.21 8.93
CA ALA A 117 11.18 17.34 8.09
C ALA A 117 10.24 18.53 8.35
N ALA A 118 8.94 18.27 8.50
CA ALA A 118 7.97 19.30 8.85
C ALA A 118 8.22 19.91 10.23
N GLN A 119 8.50 19.10 11.25
CA GLN A 119 8.78 19.58 12.60
C GLN A 119 10.09 20.39 12.66
N GLN A 120 11.14 19.90 12.00
CA GLN A 120 12.43 20.57 11.94
C GLN A 120 12.34 21.91 11.21
N ALA A 121 11.63 21.95 10.07
CA ALA A 121 11.43 23.18 9.32
C ALA A 121 10.59 24.22 10.11
N GLN A 122 9.62 23.76 10.91
CA GLN A 122 8.91 24.64 11.86
C GLN A 122 9.84 25.22 12.92
N SER A 123 10.72 24.39 13.50
CA SER A 123 11.59 24.83 14.60
C SER A 123 12.79 25.67 14.16
N SER A 124 13.34 25.38 12.96
CA SER A 124 14.56 26.01 12.47
C SER A 124 14.32 27.13 11.47
N GLY A 125 13.13 27.21 10.88
CA GLY A 125 12.83 28.14 9.78
C GLY A 125 13.58 27.84 8.48
N ILE A 126 14.38 26.76 8.45
CA ILE A 126 15.14 26.34 7.28
C ILE A 126 14.28 25.37 6.48
N PRO A 127 13.94 25.69 5.21
CA PRO A 127 13.19 24.77 4.37
C PRO A 127 14.05 23.52 4.04
N PRO A 128 13.46 22.32 3.96
CA PRO A 128 14.18 21.10 3.61
C PRO A 128 14.71 21.18 2.16
N ASN A 129 15.72 20.35 1.83
CA ASN A 129 16.44 20.45 0.56
C ASN A 129 15.52 20.17 -0.64
N ALA A 130 15.00 21.24 -1.22
CA ALA A 130 13.97 21.20 -2.25
C ALA A 130 14.38 20.47 -3.54
N LYS A 131 15.67 20.19 -3.80
CA LYS A 131 16.08 19.41 -4.98
C LYS A 131 16.07 17.91 -4.71
N GLU A 132 16.66 17.46 -3.61
CA GLU A 132 16.66 16.05 -3.20
C GLU A 132 15.24 15.57 -2.89
N ASP A 133 14.46 16.38 -2.18
CA ASP A 133 13.06 16.05 -1.88
C ASP A 133 12.23 15.87 -3.16
N ARG A 134 12.52 16.65 -4.21
CA ARG A 134 11.81 16.53 -5.50
C ARG A 134 12.07 15.20 -6.19
N VAL A 135 13.31 14.75 -6.16
CA VAL A 135 13.69 13.48 -6.77
C VAL A 135 13.03 12.34 -5.99
N ALA A 136 13.15 12.36 -4.66
CA ALA A 136 12.59 11.33 -3.79
C ALA A 136 11.06 11.21 -3.94
N VAL A 137 10.35 12.33 -4.06
CA VAL A 137 8.88 12.36 -4.22
C VAL A 137 8.42 11.84 -5.57
N ARG A 138 9.14 12.22 -6.64
CA ARG A 138 8.83 11.73 -7.99
C ARG A 138 9.00 10.21 -8.06
N GLU A 139 10.16 9.72 -7.64
CA GLU A 139 10.45 8.27 -7.62
C GLU A 139 9.45 7.52 -6.74
N ALA A 140 9.06 8.12 -5.62
CA ALA A 140 8.05 7.55 -4.75
C ALA A 140 6.71 7.38 -5.45
N LEU A 141 6.26 8.43 -6.12
CA LEU A 141 4.97 8.51 -6.79
C LEU A 141 4.90 7.59 -8.00
N GLU A 142 6.00 7.47 -8.75
CA GLU A 142 6.18 6.50 -9.83
C GLU A 142 6.13 5.07 -9.28
N ALA A 143 6.83 4.77 -8.19
CA ALA A 143 6.81 3.44 -7.58
C ALA A 143 5.42 3.06 -7.04
N GLU A 144 4.67 4.00 -6.45
CA GLU A 144 3.29 3.76 -6.03
C GLU A 144 2.38 3.50 -7.23
N THR A 145 2.49 4.31 -8.29
CA THR A 145 1.74 4.12 -9.54
C THR A 145 2.01 2.74 -10.12
N GLN A 146 3.27 2.31 -10.15
CA GLN A 146 3.66 1.01 -10.63
C GLN A 146 3.05 -0.12 -9.79
N ARG A 147 3.17 -0.05 -8.45
CA ARG A 147 2.54 -1.03 -7.54
C ARG A 147 1.03 -1.13 -7.72
N ARG A 148 0.36 0.01 -7.96
CA ARG A 148 -1.10 0.05 -8.20
C ARG A 148 -1.47 -0.60 -9.52
N ARG A 149 -0.70 -0.33 -10.58
CA ARG A 149 -0.86 -0.96 -11.89
C ARG A 149 -0.64 -2.46 -11.83
N GLU A 150 0.40 -2.91 -11.12
CA GLU A 150 0.66 -4.33 -10.88
C GLU A 150 -0.47 -4.99 -10.10
N ALA A 151 -0.96 -4.36 -9.03
CA ALA A 151 -2.10 -4.86 -8.29
C ALA A 151 -3.38 -4.94 -9.15
N GLN A 152 -3.61 -3.95 -10.01
CA GLN A 152 -4.75 -3.95 -10.93
C GLN A 152 -4.61 -5.04 -11.99
N ARG A 153 -3.42 -5.25 -12.56
CA ARG A 153 -3.13 -6.34 -13.50
C ARG A 153 -3.34 -7.71 -12.87
N ALA A 154 -2.84 -7.91 -11.64
CA ALA A 154 -3.03 -9.17 -10.92
C ALA A 154 -4.53 -9.47 -10.68
N VAL A 155 -5.35 -8.46 -10.36
CA VAL A 155 -6.81 -8.63 -10.23
C VAL A 155 -7.45 -9.01 -11.58
N ILE A 156 -7.03 -8.38 -12.69
CA ILE A 156 -7.55 -8.69 -14.03
C ILE A 156 -7.16 -10.12 -14.42
N GLU A 157 -5.89 -10.50 -14.28
CA GLU A 157 -5.41 -11.87 -14.57
C GLU A 157 -6.17 -12.92 -13.76
N GLN A 158 -6.38 -12.67 -12.46
CA GLN A 158 -7.11 -13.57 -11.58
C GLN A 158 -8.60 -13.69 -12.01
N SER A 159 -9.22 -12.61 -12.46
CA SER A 159 -10.59 -12.65 -12.99
C SER A 159 -10.71 -13.38 -14.34
N THR A 160 -9.70 -13.25 -15.22
CA THR A 160 -9.65 -14.01 -16.48
C THR A 160 -9.41 -15.49 -16.25
N ALA A 161 -8.62 -15.86 -15.24
CA ALA A 161 -8.37 -17.24 -14.86
C ALA A 161 -9.61 -17.93 -14.27
N ASP A 162 -10.43 -17.20 -13.50
CA ASP A 162 -11.69 -17.70 -12.94
C ASP A 162 -12.73 -17.93 -14.06
N THR A 163 -12.87 -16.96 -14.97
CA THR A 163 -13.72 -17.08 -16.17
C THR A 163 -13.31 -18.26 -17.06
N GLY A 164 -12.00 -18.49 -17.22
CA GLY A 164 -11.45 -19.62 -17.97
C GLY A 164 -11.65 -20.97 -17.27
N ARG A 165 -11.60 -21.00 -15.93
CA ARG A 165 -11.92 -22.19 -15.13
C ARG A 165 -13.40 -22.54 -15.24
N ASP A 166 -14.28 -21.55 -15.18
CA ASP A 166 -15.71 -21.74 -15.35
C ASP A 166 -16.04 -22.22 -16.77
N ALA A 167 -15.48 -21.60 -17.81
CA ALA A 167 -15.64 -22.04 -19.20
C ALA A 167 -15.06 -23.46 -19.44
N GLY A 168 -13.92 -23.79 -18.83
CA GLY A 168 -13.32 -25.13 -18.88
C GLY A 168 -14.15 -26.20 -18.15
N ASN A 169 -14.83 -25.82 -17.06
CA ASN A 169 -15.77 -26.70 -16.36
C ASN A 169 -17.05 -26.94 -17.19
N PHE A 170 -17.54 -25.94 -17.94
CA PHE A 170 -18.64 -26.11 -18.90
C PHE A 170 -18.27 -27.01 -20.09
N ALA A 171 -17.03 -26.94 -20.58
CA ALA A 171 -16.54 -27.83 -21.64
C ALA A 171 -16.34 -29.27 -21.13
N ARG A 172 -15.90 -29.45 -19.88
CA ARG A 172 -15.70 -30.77 -19.26
C ARG A 172 -17.02 -31.51 -19.01
N ALA A 173 -18.11 -30.80 -18.71
CA ALA A 173 -19.44 -31.40 -18.57
C ALA A 173 -20.01 -31.97 -19.89
N GLN A 174 -19.45 -31.65 -21.06
CA GLN A 174 -19.81 -32.26 -22.34
C GLN A 174 -18.90 -33.44 -22.74
N ALA A 175 -17.81 -33.69 -22.02
CA ALA A 175 -16.82 -34.72 -22.37
C ALA A 175 -16.89 -36.00 -21.51
N ASP A 176 -17.69 -36.04 -20.43
CA ASP A 176 -17.84 -37.23 -19.57
C ASP A 176 -18.81 -38.30 -20.14
N LEU A 177 -18.93 -38.38 -21.47
CA LEU A 177 -19.69 -39.41 -22.20
C LEU A 177 -18.83 -40.10 -23.26
N ALA A 178 -17.54 -40.37 -22.97
CA ALA A 178 -16.77 -41.36 -23.72
C ALA A 178 -15.55 -41.89 -22.95
N SER A 179 -15.70 -43.16 -22.55
CA SER A 179 -14.68 -44.22 -22.58
C SER A 179 -13.65 -44.38 -21.45
N ASP A 180 -13.78 -45.58 -20.89
CA ASP A 180 -12.97 -46.32 -19.92
C ASP A 180 -11.50 -46.59 -20.32
N SER A 181 -10.62 -46.35 -19.33
CA SER A 181 -9.52 -47.22 -18.83
C SER A 181 -8.23 -47.50 -19.66
N PRO A 182 -7.13 -48.03 -19.05
CA PRO A 182 -5.86 -47.28 -18.90
C PRO A 182 -4.62 -48.06 -19.41
N THR A 183 -3.40 -47.47 -19.32
CA THR A 183 -2.16 -48.09 -18.78
C THR A 183 -0.85 -47.44 -19.29
N ALA A 184 0.09 -47.20 -18.34
CA ALA A 184 1.56 -47.03 -18.44
C ALA A 184 2.14 -45.92 -19.32
N GLY A 185 3.25 -45.25 -19.02
CA GLY A 185 4.24 -45.33 -17.95
C GLY A 185 5.53 -44.62 -18.39
N ARG A 186 6.18 -43.91 -17.45
CA ARG A 186 7.62 -43.58 -17.37
C ARG A 186 8.20 -42.37 -18.16
N LEU A 187 8.64 -41.33 -17.45
CA LEU A 187 10.05 -41.01 -17.07
C LEU A 187 10.20 -39.51 -16.71
N LEU A 188 10.89 -39.22 -15.61
CA LEU A 188 11.37 -37.89 -15.20
C LEU A 188 12.60 -37.47 -16.05
N PRO A 189 12.97 -36.19 -16.06
CA PRO A 189 14.07 -35.82 -15.18
C PRO A 189 13.92 -34.50 -14.41
N VAL A 190 14.67 -34.46 -13.32
CA VAL A 190 15.00 -33.33 -12.44
C VAL A 190 15.82 -32.28 -13.21
N GLY A 191 15.52 -31.01 -12.97
CA GLY A 191 16.30 -29.87 -13.46
C GLY A 191 15.98 -28.61 -12.65
N THR A 192 16.66 -28.48 -11.52
CA THR A 192 16.68 -27.31 -10.62
C THR A 192 16.96 -26.01 -11.37
N VAL A 193 16.02 -25.07 -11.35
CA VAL A 193 16.27 -23.68 -11.75
C VAL A 193 16.87 -22.97 -10.52
N GLN A 194 18.19 -22.84 -10.50
CA GLN A 194 18.86 -21.91 -9.60
C GLN A 194 18.56 -20.48 -10.09
N MET A 195 17.53 -19.85 -9.52
CA MET A 195 17.47 -18.40 -9.50
C MET A 195 18.42 -17.99 -8.38
N THR A 196 19.65 -17.63 -8.73
CA THR A 196 20.54 -16.91 -7.83
C THR A 196 19.82 -15.62 -7.43
N SER A 197 19.17 -15.66 -6.26
CA SER A 197 18.77 -14.48 -5.53
C SER A 197 20.08 -13.78 -5.18
N VAL A 198 20.50 -12.87 -6.05
CA VAL A 198 21.34 -11.76 -5.63
C VAL A 198 20.44 -10.99 -4.66
N GLU A 199 20.49 -11.37 -3.38
CA GLU A 199 20.07 -10.47 -2.31
C GLU A 199 20.77 -9.14 -2.60
N PRO A 200 20.04 -8.03 -2.76
CA PRO A 200 20.70 -6.75 -2.76
C PRO A 200 21.36 -6.64 -1.39
N GLU A 201 22.69 -6.60 -1.38
CA GLU A 201 23.48 -6.32 -0.19
C GLU A 201 22.78 -5.21 0.57
N SER A 202 22.45 -5.56 1.80
CA SER A 202 21.48 -4.84 2.59
C SER A 202 21.97 -3.40 2.75
N ALA A 203 21.20 -2.43 2.27
CA ALA A 203 21.38 -1.02 2.59
C ALA A 203 21.11 -0.72 4.10
N TYR A 204 21.20 -1.73 4.97
CA TYR A 204 21.06 -1.72 6.42
C TYR A 204 22.41 -1.86 7.14
N ASP A 205 23.53 -1.91 6.43
CA ASP A 205 24.81 -2.42 6.96
C ASP A 205 25.74 -1.44 7.67
N GLN A 206 25.24 -0.29 8.12
CA GLN A 206 25.96 0.48 9.15
C GLN A 206 25.00 1.31 9.98
N LEU A 207 24.35 0.63 10.94
CA LEU A 207 23.63 1.28 12.03
C LEU A 207 24.62 1.97 12.96
N GLU A 208 25.12 3.15 12.56
CA GLU A 208 26.11 3.89 13.33
C GLU A 208 25.44 4.66 14.48
N ILE A 209 25.43 4.05 15.67
CA ILE A 209 24.83 4.63 16.87
C ILE A 209 25.93 5.39 17.64
N PRO A 210 25.78 6.71 17.84
CA PRO A 210 26.74 7.48 18.64
C PRO A 210 26.95 6.85 20.02
N ARG A 211 28.20 6.78 20.50
CA ARG A 211 28.56 6.05 21.74
C ARG A 211 27.71 6.44 22.96
N GLY A 212 27.38 7.73 23.11
CA GLY A 212 26.54 8.24 24.21
C GLY A 212 25.05 7.86 24.12
N HIS A 213 24.62 7.22 23.03
CA HIS A 213 23.24 6.85 22.78
C HIS A 213 23.03 5.33 22.72
N ARG A 214 24.09 4.55 22.94
CA ARG A 214 24.00 3.11 23.18
C ARG A 214 23.23 2.86 24.49
N PRO A 215 22.38 1.81 24.55
CA PRO A 215 21.84 1.35 25.81
C PRO A 215 22.97 0.94 26.79
N PRO A 216 22.75 1.06 28.11
CA PRO A 216 23.71 0.58 29.09
C PRO A 216 23.79 -0.96 29.10
N PRO A 217 24.87 -1.54 29.63
CA PRO A 217 25.08 -2.99 29.68
C PRO A 217 23.87 -3.76 30.21
N GLY A 218 23.45 -4.79 29.46
CA GLY A 218 22.31 -5.66 29.86
C GLY A 218 20.93 -5.05 29.62
N LYS A 219 20.84 -3.85 29.04
CA LYS A 219 19.59 -3.28 28.51
C LYS A 219 19.58 -3.35 26.99
N CYS A 220 18.37 -3.32 26.44
CA CYS A 220 18.17 -3.17 25.01
C CYS A 220 17.46 -1.85 24.72
N ARG A 221 17.66 -1.31 23.53
CA ARG A 221 16.97 -0.13 23.03
C ARG A 221 16.42 -0.42 21.65
N ILE A 222 15.17 -0.04 21.39
CA ILE A 222 14.63 -0.03 20.03
C ILE A 222 15.13 1.24 19.36
N TRP A 223 15.83 1.10 18.24
CA TRP A 223 16.44 2.18 17.49
C TRP A 223 15.76 2.37 16.15
N PHE A 224 15.32 3.59 15.87
CA PHE A 224 14.73 3.97 14.60
C PHE A 224 15.77 4.78 13.81
N PRO A 225 16.33 4.30 12.69
CA PRO A 225 17.38 5.01 11.96
C PRO A 225 17.01 6.44 11.59
N GLY A 226 15.73 6.67 11.30
CA GLY A 226 15.21 8.00 10.98
C GLY A 226 14.89 8.88 12.19
N ARG A 227 15.23 8.55 13.45
CA ARG A 227 14.99 9.42 14.63
C ARG A 227 16.28 10.06 15.13
N PRO A 228 16.28 11.36 15.51
CA PRO A 228 17.42 11.98 16.17
C PRO A 228 17.79 11.19 17.43
N PRO A 229 19.09 11.00 17.75
CA PRO A 229 19.54 10.18 18.87
C PRO A 229 18.85 10.51 20.21
N GLY A 230 18.64 11.79 20.51
CA GLY A 230 17.97 12.24 21.74
C GLY A 230 16.46 11.94 21.81
N HIS A 231 15.81 11.69 20.68
CA HIS A 231 14.37 11.39 20.56
C HIS A 231 14.07 9.89 20.43
N GLN A 232 15.11 9.05 20.58
CA GLN A 232 14.96 7.60 20.56
C GLN A 232 14.34 7.11 21.88
N PRO A 233 13.49 6.08 21.85
CA PRO A 233 12.88 5.52 23.07
C PRO A 233 13.92 5.16 24.13
N ALA A 234 13.53 5.26 25.40
CA ALA A 234 14.40 4.90 26.51
C ALA A 234 14.80 3.40 26.45
N PRO A 235 16.01 3.03 26.89
CA PRO A 235 16.41 1.64 27.06
C PRO A 235 15.48 0.88 28.03
N GLY A 236 15.30 -0.41 27.78
CA GLY A 236 14.42 -1.28 28.55
C GLY A 236 14.95 -2.71 28.67
N LYS A 237 14.12 -3.57 29.28
CA LYS A 237 14.45 -5.00 29.45
C LYS A 237 14.44 -5.69 28.08
N CYS A 238 15.55 -6.32 27.69
CA CYS A 238 15.69 -7.03 26.41
C CYS A 238 14.57 -8.05 26.15
N LYS A 239 14.19 -8.82 27.18
CA LYS A 239 13.10 -9.81 27.09
C LYS A 239 11.75 -9.20 26.72
N LYS A 240 11.48 -7.95 27.11
CA LYS A 240 10.25 -7.22 26.76
C LYS A 240 10.34 -6.59 25.37
N LEU A 241 11.50 -6.02 25.03
CA LEU A 241 11.67 -5.28 23.80
C LEU A 241 11.82 -6.18 22.57
N ARG A 242 12.38 -7.39 22.70
CA ARG A 242 12.57 -8.33 21.58
C ARG A 242 11.29 -8.73 20.84
N TYR A 243 10.14 -8.70 21.51
CA TYR A 243 8.83 -9.03 20.91
C TYR A 243 8.04 -7.79 20.49
N ARG A 244 8.61 -6.59 20.67
CA ARG A 244 7.94 -5.30 20.44
C ARG A 244 8.71 -4.42 19.46
N VAL A 245 9.68 -4.99 18.74
CA VAL A 245 10.45 -4.28 17.73
C VAL A 245 9.52 -4.06 16.53
N PRO A 246 9.11 -2.83 16.23
CA PRO A 246 8.29 -2.56 15.06
C PRO A 246 9.11 -2.78 13.78
N SER A 247 8.45 -3.12 12.68
CA SER A 247 9.12 -3.23 11.38
C SER A 247 9.83 -1.93 11.01
N GLY A 248 11.09 -2.02 10.59
CA GLY A 248 11.93 -0.84 10.29
C GLY A 248 12.72 -0.28 11.49
N ALA A 249 12.60 -0.89 12.67
CA ALA A 249 13.41 -0.56 13.83
C ALA A 249 14.37 -1.71 14.20
N TYR A 250 15.44 -1.37 14.91
CA TYR A 250 16.49 -2.31 15.32
C TYR A 250 16.49 -2.50 16.82
N LEU A 251 16.71 -3.74 17.27
CA LEU A 251 16.98 -3.99 18.67
C LEU A 251 18.48 -3.88 18.93
N VAL A 252 18.88 -2.79 19.55
CA VAL A 252 20.28 -2.54 19.91
C VAL A 252 20.52 -3.07 21.32
N ARG A 253 21.61 -3.81 21.50
CA ARG A 253 22.04 -4.34 22.79
C ARG A 253 23.18 -3.49 23.34
N GLY A 254 23.17 -3.31 24.65
CA GLY A 254 24.21 -2.62 25.41
C GLY A 254 25.09 -3.60 26.15
#